data_AF-A0A1F9DW13-F1
#
_entry.id   AF-A0A1F9DW13-F1
#
_cell.length_a   1.000
_cell.length_b   1.000
_cell.length_c   1.000
_cell.angle_alpha   90.00
_cell.angle_beta   90.00
_cell.angle_gamma   90.00
#
_symmetry.space_group_name_H-M   'P 1'
#
loop_
_entity.id
_entity.type
_entity.pdbx_description
1 polymer ?
#
loop_
_entity_poly.entity_id
_entity_poly.type
_entity_poly.pdbx_seq_one_letter_code
_entity_poly.pdbx_strand_id
1 'polypeptide(L)' 'MITSQSRLALIDRHIVRVGESIQEEKILEIAKDYVVLGKGDKKRTLLLHQSPIHLTVKEK' A
#
# COMPACT_ATOMS: atom_id res chain seq x y z
N MET A 1 -12.99 -0.65 -21.65
CA MET A 1 -12.00 -1.50 -20.97
C MET A 1 -11.76 -0.87 -19.60
N ILE A 2 -12.42 -1.36 -18.54
CA ILE A 2 -12.26 -0.80 -17.19
C ILE A 2 -11.15 -1.58 -16.53
N THR A 3 -9.91 -1.10 -16.64
CA THR A 3 -8.79 -1.66 -15.90
C THR A 3 -8.81 -1.06 -14.50
N SER A 4 -9.61 -1.64 -13.60
CA SER A 4 -9.48 -1.36 -12.16
C SER A 4 -8.16 -1.98 -11.69
N GLN A 5 -7.05 -1.28 -11.91
CA GLN A 5 -5.76 -1.66 -11.33
C GLN A 5 -5.86 -1.46 -9.82
N SER A 6 -6.30 -2.50 -9.12
CA SER A 6 -6.30 -2.54 -7.66
C SER A 6 -4.85 -2.51 -7.20
N ARG A 7 -4.35 -1.33 -6.83
CA ARG A 7 -3.01 -1.18 -6.28
C ARG A 7 -3.00 -1.82 -4.88
N LEU A 8 -2.06 -2.72 -4.69
CA LEU A 8 -1.85 -3.44 -3.43
C LEU A 8 -0.53 -2.96 -2.82
N ALA A 9 -0.49 -2.86 -1.50
CA ALA A 9 0.73 -2.60 -0.76
C ALA A 9 0.97 -3.73 0.24
N LEU A 10 2.22 -4.17 0.37
CA LEU A 10 2.63 -5.08 1.44
C LEU A 10 3.24 -4.24 2.57
N ILE A 11 2.55 -4.15 3.70
CA ILE A 11 2.99 -3.41 4.89
C ILE A 11 3.21 -4.42 6.02
N ASP A 12 4.44 -4.51 6.52
CA ASP A 12 4.81 -5.35 7.68
C ASP A 12 4.41 -6.85 7.59
N ARG A 13 4.12 -7.37 6.37
CA ARG A 13 3.59 -8.72 6.02
C ARG A 13 2.07 -8.81 5.76
N HIS A 14 1.35 -7.69 5.80
CA HIS A 14 -0.06 -7.63 5.43
C HIS A 14 -0.24 -7.02 4.03
N ILE A 15 -0.99 -7.70 3.17
CA ILE A 15 -1.39 -7.17 1.86
C ILE A 15 -2.65 -6.33 2.05
N VAL A 16 -2.54 -5.02 1.82
CA VAL A 16 -3.63 -4.06 2.01
C VAL A 16 -4.00 -3.37 0.71
N ARG A 17 -5.22 -2.83 0.67
CA ARG A 17 -5.81 -2.12 -0.47
C ARG A 17 -6.27 -0.74 -0.01
N VAL A 18 -6.47 0.19 -0.95
CA VAL A 18 -7.10 1.47 -0.63
C VAL A 18 -8.48 1.23 -0.02
N GLY A 19 -8.76 1.88 1.12
CA GLY A 19 -9.99 1.75 1.88
C GLY A 19 -9.94 0.75 3.03
N GLU A 20 -9.01 -0.21 3.02
CA GLU A 20 -8.75 -1.11 4.15
C GLU A 20 -8.16 -0.35 5.33
N SER A 21 -8.07 -1.00 6.50
CA SER A 21 -7.38 -0.47 7.67
C SER A 21 -6.38 -1.48 8.21
N ILE A 22 -5.19 -1.02 8.60
CA ILE A 22 -4.11 -1.82 9.18
C ILE A 22 -3.60 -1.12 10.43
N GLN A 23 -3.45 -1.85 11.54
CA GLN A 23 -2.96 -1.28 12.81
C GLN A 23 -3.71 0.00 13.24
N GLU A 24 -5.03 0.04 13.03
CA GLU A 24 -5.91 1.20 13.28
C GLU A 24 -5.68 2.41 12.36
N GLU A 25 -4.88 2.28 11.31
CA GLU A 25 -4.68 3.27 10.27
C GLU A 25 -5.39 2.86 8.98
N LYS A 26 -6.20 3.75 8.40
CA LYS A 26 -6.88 3.54 7.13
C LYS A 26 -5.94 3.83 5.96
N ILE A 27 -5.94 2.95 4.97
CA ILE A 27 -5.17 3.14 3.74
C ILE A 27 -5.96 4.12 2.85
N LEU A 28 -5.43 5.32 2.70
CA LEU A 28 -6.05 6.38 1.92
C LEU A 28 -5.61 6.32 0.45
N GLU A 29 -4.33 6.02 0.21
CA GLU A 29 -3.77 5.97 -1.14
C GLU A 29 -2.59 4.99 -1.20
N ILE A 30 -2.49 4.25 -2.30
CA ILE A 30 -1.33 3.41 -2.62
C ILE A 30 -0.76 3.91 -3.95
N ALA A 31 0.40 4.55 -3.88
CA ALA A 31 1.19 4.94 -5.03
C ALA A 31 2.35 3.95 -5.25
N LYS A 32 3.08 4.13 -6.35
CA LYS A 32 4.22 3.28 -6.70
C LYS A 32 5.36 3.43 -5.68
N ASP A 33 5.59 4.66 -5.24
CA ASP A 33 6.75 5.04 -4.43
C ASP A 33 6.36 5.44 -3.00
N TYR A 34 5.07 5.46 -2.68
CA TYR A 34 4.58 5.80 -1.34
C TYR A 34 3.18 5.24 -1.07
N VAL A 35 2.82 5.17 0.21
CA VAL A 35 1.48 4.83 0.71
C VAL A 35 1.05 5.90 1.70
N VAL A 36 -0.19 6.34 1.62
CA VAL A 36 -0.77 7.29 2.57
C VAL A 36 -1.70 6.55 3.52
N LEU A 37 -1.39 6.64 4.81
CA LEU A 37 -2.17 6.13 5.92
C LEU A 37 -2.88 7.27 6.65
N GLY A 38 -4.05 7.02 7.20
CA GLY A 38 -4.81 7.96 8.00
C GLY A 38 -5.32 7.34 9.30
N LYS A 39 -5.05 7.97 10.44
CA LYS A 39 -5.58 7.59 11.75
C LYS A 39 -6.33 8.77 12.35
N GLY A 40 -7.67 8.73 12.29
CA GLY A 40 -8.52 9.87 12.64
C GLY A 40 -8.20 11.09 11.76
N ASP A 41 -7.94 12.24 12.38
CA ASP A 41 -7.54 13.49 11.69
C ASP A 41 -6.07 13.53 11.25
N LYS A 42 -5.26 12.55 11.67
CA LYS A 42 -3.83 12.52 11.32
C LYS A 42 -3.61 11.69 10.06
N LYS A 43 -2.82 12.23 9.14
CA LYS A 43 -2.36 11.51 7.94
C LYS A 43 -0.84 11.33 8.03
N ARG A 44 -0.37 10.16 7.63
CA ARG A 44 1.06 9.85 7.55
C ARG A 44 1.38 9.21 6.21
N THR A 45 2.46 9.68 5.60
CA THR A 45 2.96 9.13 4.33
C THR A 45 4.11 8.19 4.64
N LEU A 46 3.95 6.92 4.25
CA LEU A 46 5.04 5.97 4.19
C LEU A 46 5.64 6.05 2.79
N LEU A 47 6.83 6.63 2.69
CA LEU A 47 7.62 6.50 1.47
C LEU A 47 8.06 5.05 1.38
N LEU A 48 7.68 4.38 0.29
CA LEU A 48 8.27 3.11 -0.10
C LEU A 48 9.64 3.49 -0.66
N HIS A 49 10.61 3.77 0.22
CA HIS A 49 12.00 3.76 -0.21
C HIS A 49 12.17 2.40 -0.86
N GLN A 50 12.46 2.37 -2.16
CA GLN A 50 12.63 1.12 -2.89
C GLN A 50 13.73 0.35 -2.16
N SER A 51 13.32 -0.53 -1.26
CA SER A 51 14.19 -1.56 -0.75
C SER A 51 14.55 -2.33 -2.01
N PRO A 52 15.83 -2.59 -2.31
CA PRO A 52 16.27 -3.30 -3.51
C PRO A 52 15.89 -4.79 -3.47
N ILE A 53 14.69 -5.09 -2.96
CA ILE A 53 14.09 -6.40 -2.96
C ILE A 53 13.31 -6.45 -4.26
N HIS A 54 13.95 -6.95 -5.30
CA HIS A 54 13.28 -7.39 -6.51
C HIS A 54 12.19 -8.39 -6.10
N LEU A 55 10.94 -7.94 -6.03
CA LEU A 55 9.79 -8.83 -5.90
C LEU A 55 9.64 -9.53 -7.25
N THR A 56 10.37 -10.62 -7.45
CA THR A 56 10.11 -11.55 -8.55
C THR A 56 8.78 -12.23 -8.23
N VAL A 57 7.70 -11.73 -8.82
CA VAL A 57 6.42 -12.43 -8.84
C VAL A 57 6.64 -13.68 -9.69
N LYS A 58 6.81 -14.84 -9.05
CA LYS A 58 6.71 -16.13 -9.74
C LYS A 58 5.23 -16.39 -10.02
N GLU A 59 4.79 -16.10 -11.24
CA GLU A 59 3.61 -16.75 -11.80
C GLU A 59 3.90 -18.26 -11.90
N LYS A 60 2.92 -19.08 -11.49
CA LYS A 60 2.96 -20.53 -11.64
C LYS A 60 2.08 -20.94 -12.81
#